data_AF-A0A950ZNS1-F1
#
_entry.id   AF-A0A950ZNS1-F1
#
_cell.length_a   1.000
_cell.length_b   1.000
_cell.length_c   1.000
_cell.angle_alpha   90.00
_cell.angle_beta   90.00
_cell.angle_gamma   90.00
#
_symmetry.space_group_name_H-M   'P 1'
#
loop_
_entity.id
_entity.type
_entity.pdbx_description
1 polymer ?
#
loop_
_entity_poly.entity_id
_entity_poly.type
_entity_poly.pdbx_seq_one_letter_code
_entity_poly.pdbx_strand_id
1 'polypeptide(L)'
;MSPLLWVVQTVLAAMFFTAAAVRATRYDFAKRQMAWVGAVPRPLLLVISGVEMLGALGLVVPGVTRVAVVLTPAAALCLVAVQLLALGFHVRRHEPRNAGGNVALTAALVFIAVGRLALASL
;
A
#
# COMPACT_ATOMS: atom_id res chain seq x y z
N MET A 1 0.26 22.23 -7.76
CA MET A 1 0.21 21.03 -6.90
C MET A 1 -1.25 20.69 -6.68
N SER A 2 -1.73 19.49 -7.03
CA SER A 2 -3.13 19.10 -6.77
C SER A 2 -3.30 18.74 -5.28
N PRO A 3 -4.08 19.51 -4.50
CA PRO A 3 -4.25 19.25 -3.07
C PRO A 3 -4.83 17.86 -2.79
N LEU A 4 -5.76 17.41 -3.65
CA LEU A 4 -6.40 16.10 -3.54
C LEU A 4 -5.40 14.94 -3.64
N LEU A 5 -4.47 14.95 -4.62
CA LEU A 5 -3.47 13.87 -4.75
C LEU A 5 -2.59 13.79 -3.51
N TRP A 6 -2.20 14.94 -2.95
CA TRP A 6 -1.41 14.98 -1.74
C TRP A 6 -2.14 14.41 -0.54
N VAL A 7 -3.41 14.78 -0.34
CA VAL A 7 -4.23 14.22 0.73
C VAL A 7 -4.35 12.70 0.60
N VAL A 8 -4.67 12.19 -0.59
CA VAL A 8 -4.81 10.74 -0.80
C VAL A 8 -3.49 10.02 -0.58
N GLN A 9 -2.36 10.58 -1.06
CA GLN A 9 -1.02 10.01 -0.87
C GLN A 9 -0.62 9.93 0.60
N THR A 10 -0.77 11.01 1.36
CA THR A 10 -0.34 11.04 2.76
C THR A 10 -1.19 10.14 3.63
N VAL A 11 -2.51 10.09 3.38
CA VAL A 11 -3.42 9.17 4.07
C VAL A 11 -3.05 7.72 3.78
N LEU A 12 -2.88 7.35 2.51
CA LEU A 12 -2.50 5.98 2.16
C LEU A 12 -1.11 5.61 2.68
N ALA A 13 -0.14 6.51 2.59
CA ALA A 13 1.19 6.29 3.14
C ALA A 13 1.13 6.02 4.65
N ALA A 14 0.38 6.82 5.41
CA ALA A 14 0.20 6.59 6.84
C ALA A 14 -0.47 5.24 7.10
N MET A 15 -1.53 4.89 6.36
CA MET A 15 -2.23 3.60 6.52
C MET A 15 -1.33 2.40 6.23
N PHE A 16 -0.66 2.37 5.07
CA PHE A 16 0.23 1.27 4.70
C PHE A 16 1.42 1.16 5.65
N PHE A 17 2.07 2.28 5.96
CA PHE A 17 3.25 2.27 6.83
C PHE A 17 2.90 1.76 8.23
N THR A 18 1.81 2.28 8.84
CA THR A 18 1.41 1.86 10.19
C THR A 18 0.94 0.41 10.23
N ALA A 19 0.12 -0.03 9.27
CA ALA A 19 -0.33 -1.42 9.19
C ALA A 19 0.85 -2.39 9.01
N ALA A 20 1.79 -2.06 8.11
CA ALA A 20 2.98 -2.85 7.88
C ALA A 20 3.93 -2.87 9.10
N ALA A 21 4.15 -1.72 9.74
CA ALA A 21 4.96 -1.64 10.95
C ALA A 21 4.37 -2.49 12.10
N VAL A 22 3.04 -2.48 12.26
CA VAL A 22 2.36 -3.33 13.26
C VAL A 22 2.55 -4.81 12.94
N ARG A 23 2.38 -5.24 11.68
CA ARG A 23 2.61 -6.64 11.27
C ARG A 23 4.07 -7.07 11.47
N ALA A 24 5.03 -6.18 11.22
CA ALA A 24 6.45 -6.47 11.36
C ALA A 24 6.93 -6.55 12.82
N THR A 25 6.44 -5.65 13.68
CA THR A 25 6.95 -5.48 15.05
C THR A 25 6.07 -6.12 16.13
N ARG A 26 4.77 -6.27 15.88
CA ARG A 26 3.78 -6.75 16.85
C ARG A 26 2.98 -7.92 16.28
N TYR A 27 3.67 -8.97 15.86
CA TYR A 27 3.09 -10.12 15.17
C TYR A 27 1.88 -10.74 15.90
N ASP A 28 2.00 -11.05 17.20
CA ASP A 28 0.90 -11.70 17.93
C ASP A 28 -0.33 -10.81 18.06
N PHE A 29 -0.13 -9.51 18.21
CA PHE A 29 -1.21 -8.53 18.17
C PHE A 29 -1.85 -8.47 16.78
N ALA A 30 -1.04 -8.36 15.72
CA ALA A 30 -1.52 -8.32 14.35
C ALA A 30 -2.30 -9.59 13.97
N LYS A 31 -1.83 -10.77 14.39
CA LYS A 31 -2.49 -12.07 14.17
C LYS A 31 -3.86 -12.16 14.83
N ARG A 32 -4.04 -11.55 16.01
CA ARG A 32 -5.34 -11.49 16.70
C ARG A 32 -6.32 -10.55 16.01
N GLN A 33 -5.83 -9.45 15.43
CA GLN A 33 -6.65 -8.42 14.80
C GLN A 33 -6.98 -8.73 13.34
N MET A 34 -6.10 -9.46 12.64
CA MET A 34 -6.18 -9.71 11.21
C MET A 34 -6.00 -11.20 10.95
N ALA A 35 -7.09 -11.91 10.66
CA ALA A 35 -7.08 -13.37 10.50
C ALA A 35 -6.05 -13.86 9.46
N TRP A 36 -5.83 -13.09 8.39
CA TRP A 36 -4.90 -13.46 7.32
C TRP A 36 -3.43 -13.47 7.74
N VAL A 37 -3.05 -12.70 8.77
CA VAL A 37 -1.66 -12.63 9.26
C VAL A 37 -1.17 -14.00 9.73
N GLY A 38 -2.06 -14.79 10.34
CA GLY A 38 -1.75 -16.16 10.76
C GLY A 38 -1.86 -17.20 9.65
N ALA A 39 -2.36 -16.83 8.47
CA ALA A 39 -2.58 -17.72 7.34
C ALA A 39 -1.40 -17.76 6.35
N VAL A 40 -0.36 -16.94 6.58
CA VAL A 40 0.87 -16.92 5.77
C VAL A 40 2.10 -17.18 6.66
N PRO A 41 3.19 -17.74 6.11
CA PRO A 41 4.44 -17.88 6.85
C PRO A 41 4.97 -16.51 7.32
N ARG A 42 5.50 -16.45 8.54
CA ARG A 42 6.05 -15.21 9.12
C ARG A 42 7.14 -14.55 8.26
N PRO A 43 8.08 -15.28 7.61
CA PRO A 43 9.05 -14.65 6.72
C PRO A 43 8.38 -13.92 5.54
N LEU A 44 7.34 -14.52 4.94
CA LEU A 44 6.58 -13.90 3.85
C LEU A 44 5.85 -12.64 4.34
N LEU A 45 5.25 -12.68 5.53
CA LEU A 45 4.62 -11.52 6.15
C LEU A 45 5.60 -10.35 6.32
N LEU A 46 6.84 -10.63 6.75
CA LEU A 46 7.88 -9.61 6.91
C LEU A 46 8.29 -9.01 5.56
N VAL A 47 8.41 -9.82 4.52
CA VAL A 47 8.67 -9.33 3.15
C VAL A 47 7.54 -8.41 2.69
N ILE A 48 6.28 -8.83 2.83
CA ILE A 48 5.11 -8.00 2.47
C ILE A 48 5.11 -6.68 3.26
N SER A 49 5.42 -6.75 4.55
CA SER A 49 5.48 -5.56 5.42
C SER A 49 6.61 -4.62 5.01
N GLY A 50 7.80 -5.14 4.67
CA GLY A 50 8.90 -4.34 4.16
C GLY A 50 8.53 -3.63 2.84
N VAL A 51 7.93 -4.37 1.90
CA VAL A 51 7.49 -3.80 0.60
C VAL A 51 6.44 -2.71 0.80
N GLU A 52 5.44 -2.93 1.66
CA GLU A 52 4.41 -1.93 1.94
C GLU A 52 4.98 -0.68 2.63
N MET A 53 5.93 -0.83 3.56
CA MET A 53 6.60 0.31 4.19
C MET A 53 7.41 1.12 3.17
N LEU A 54 8.18 0.45 2.31
CA LEU A 54 8.93 1.11 1.25
C LEU A 54 8.01 1.80 0.24
N GLY A 55 6.91 1.15 -0.16
CA GLY A 55 5.89 1.74 -1.02
C GLY A 55 5.26 2.98 -0.38
N ALA A 56 4.89 2.90 0.90
CA ALA A 56 4.32 4.03 1.63
C ALA A 56 5.28 5.23 1.70
N LEU A 57 6.57 4.99 1.97
CA LEU A 57 7.58 6.06 1.93
C LEU A 57 7.74 6.61 0.52
N GLY A 58 7.77 5.74 -0.50
CA GLY A 58 7.84 6.13 -1.91
C GLY A 58 6.64 6.96 -2.39
N LEU A 59 5.47 6.83 -1.76
CA LEU A 59 4.31 7.68 -2.06
C LEU A 59 4.50 9.14 -1.63
N VAL A 60 5.37 9.45 -0.67
CA VAL A 60 5.44 10.81 -0.08
C VAL A 60 6.82 11.43 -0.23
N VAL A 61 7.88 10.70 0.12
CA VAL A 61 9.25 11.24 0.24
C VAL A 61 9.73 11.89 -1.08
N PRO A 62 9.64 11.24 -2.26
CA PRO A 62 10.12 11.84 -3.51
C PRO A 62 9.39 13.16 -3.86
N GLY A 63 8.10 13.22 -3.58
CA GLY A 63 7.29 14.43 -3.85
C GLY A 63 7.62 15.59 -2.90
N VAL A 64 7.99 15.30 -1.65
CA VAL A 64 8.35 16.32 -0.66
C VAL A 64 9.75 16.85 -0.92
N THR A 65 10.72 15.96 -1.18
CA THR A 65 12.11 16.33 -1.42
C THR A 65 12.35 16.86 -2.84
N ARG A 66 11.40 16.63 -3.76
CA ARG A 66 11.53 16.88 -5.20
C ARG A 66 12.68 16.10 -5.87
N VAL A 67 13.16 15.04 -5.24
CA VAL A 67 14.21 14.16 -5.77
C VAL A 67 13.57 12.91 -6.33
N ALA A 68 13.95 12.53 -7.56
CA ALA A 68 13.48 11.31 -8.23
C ALA A 68 11.94 11.14 -8.16
N VAL A 69 11.18 12.19 -8.49
CA VAL A 69 9.71 12.24 -8.36
C VAL A 69 8.97 11.11 -9.09
N VAL A 70 9.60 10.52 -10.12
CA VAL A 70 9.13 9.32 -10.83
C VAL A 70 9.00 8.08 -9.94
N LEU A 71 9.64 8.07 -8.77
CA LEU A 71 9.48 7.00 -7.78
C LEU A 71 8.10 7.00 -7.12
N THR A 72 7.37 8.12 -7.12
CA THR A 72 6.01 8.18 -6.56
C THR A 72 5.02 7.29 -7.33
N PRO A 73 4.85 7.44 -8.66
CA PRO A 73 4.00 6.53 -9.42
C PRO A 73 4.52 5.10 -9.44
N ALA A 74 5.84 4.88 -9.43
CA ALA A 74 6.41 3.53 -9.31
C ALA A 74 6.02 2.85 -7.98
N ALA A 75 6.13 3.57 -6.85
CA ALA A 75 5.72 3.08 -5.54
C ALA A 75 4.22 2.77 -5.47
N ALA A 76 3.39 3.63 -6.08
CA ALA A 76 1.95 3.38 -6.19
C ALA A 76 1.66 2.08 -6.96
N LEU A 77 2.34 1.84 -8.09
CA LEU A 77 2.20 0.60 -8.88
C LEU A 77 2.68 -0.65 -8.12
N CYS A 78 3.77 -0.55 -7.35
CA CYS A 78 4.22 -1.64 -6.49
C CYS A 78 3.15 -1.99 -5.43
N LEU A 79 2.55 -0.99 -4.80
CA LEU A 79 1.45 -1.21 -3.85
C LEU A 79 0.20 -1.77 -4.55
N VAL A 80 -0.11 -1.35 -5.78
CA VAL A 80 -1.19 -1.97 -6.58
C VAL A 80 -0.94 -3.46 -6.77
N ALA A 81 0.28 -3.86 -7.14
CA ALA A 81 0.62 -5.27 -7.30
C ALA A 81 0.40 -6.07 -5.99
N VAL A 82 0.84 -5.52 -4.85
CA VAL A 82 0.59 -6.13 -3.53
C VAL A 82 -0.91 -6.27 -3.26
N GLN A 83 -1.69 -5.22 -3.53
CA GLN A 83 -3.13 -5.22 -3.29
C GLN A 83 -3.89 -6.20 -4.19
N LEU A 84 -3.46 -6.40 -5.44
CA LEU A 84 -4.04 -7.39 -6.35
C LEU A 84 -3.73 -8.83 -5.92
N LEU A 85 -2.50 -9.08 -5.46
CA LEU A 85 -2.13 -10.38 -4.89
C LEU A 85 -2.94 -10.68 -3.62
N ALA A 86 -3.07 -9.69 -2.74
CA ALA A 86 -3.88 -9.80 -1.52
C ALA A 86 -5.38 -9.98 -1.85
N LEU A 87 -5.91 -9.28 -2.86
CA LEU A 87 -7.27 -9.47 -3.35
C LEU A 87 -7.52 -10.93 -3.75
N GLY A 88 -6.64 -11.49 -4.59
CA GLY A 88 -6.74 -12.90 -5.00
C GLY A 88 -6.69 -13.87 -3.82
N PHE A 89 -5.84 -13.58 -2.83
CA PHE A 89 -5.76 -14.34 -1.58
C PHE A 89 -7.07 -14.30 -0.79
N HIS A 90 -7.66 -13.12 -0.58
CA HIS A 90 -8.89 -12.96 0.20
C HIS A 90 -10.13 -13.50 -0.53
N VAL A 91 -10.18 -13.39 -1.85
CA VAL A 91 -11.25 -13.98 -2.68
C VAL A 91 -11.24 -15.50 -2.56
N ARG A 92 -10.07 -16.14 -2.65
CA ARG A 92 -9.93 -17.61 -2.50
C ARG A 92 -10.32 -18.12 -1.12
N ARG A 93 -10.31 -17.25 -0.11
CA ARG A 93 -10.67 -17.56 1.28
C ARG A 93 -12.10 -17.14 1.65
N HIS A 94 -12.87 -16.65 0.69
CA HIS A 94 -14.23 -16.14 0.91
C HIS A 94 -14.28 -15.05 1.99
N GLU A 95 -13.34 -14.11 1.96
CA GLU A 95 -13.26 -12.97 2.88
C GLU A 95 -13.69 -11.66 2.18
N PRO A 96 -14.99 -11.43 1.90
CA PRO A 96 -15.46 -10.36 1.01
C PRO A 96 -15.15 -8.95 1.53
N ARG A 97 -15.15 -8.77 2.86
CA ARG A 97 -14.80 -7.49 3.48
C ARG A 97 -13.35 -7.09 3.19
N ASN A 98 -12.42 -8.03 3.30
CA ASN A 98 -11.01 -7.79 3.02
C ASN A 98 -10.81 -7.56 1.51
N ALA A 99 -11.41 -8.40 0.67
CA ALA A 99 -11.40 -8.24 -0.78
C ALA A 99 -11.92 -6.86 -1.22
N GLY A 100 -13.05 -6.39 -0.68
CA GLY A 100 -13.57 -5.05 -0.95
C GLY A 100 -12.61 -3.94 -0.54
N GLY A 101 -11.95 -4.08 0.60
CA GLY A 101 -10.87 -3.19 1.03
C GLY A 101 -9.69 -3.17 0.05
N ASN A 102 -9.29 -4.33 -0.48
CA ASN A 102 -8.23 -4.39 -1.49
C ASN A 102 -8.62 -3.66 -2.78
N VAL A 103 -9.87 -3.78 -3.24
CA VAL A 103 -10.38 -3.07 -4.42
C VAL A 103 -10.33 -1.56 -4.21
N ALA A 104 -10.83 -1.06 -3.07
CA ALA A 104 -10.84 0.37 -2.75
C ALA A 104 -9.42 0.96 -2.70
N LEU A 105 -8.50 0.27 -2.01
CA LEU A 105 -7.10 0.68 -1.93
C LEU A 105 -6.41 0.64 -3.30
N THR A 106 -6.69 -0.38 -4.12
CA THR A 106 -6.15 -0.48 -5.49
C THR A 106 -6.60 0.70 -6.34
N ALA A 107 -7.89 1.03 -6.33
CA ALA A 107 -8.43 2.16 -7.07
C ALA A 107 -7.77 3.49 -6.65
N ALA A 108 -7.59 3.71 -5.34
CA ALA A 108 -6.93 4.91 -4.83
C ALA A 108 -5.44 4.98 -5.20
N LEU A 109 -4.73 3.85 -5.22
CA LEU A 109 -3.33 3.79 -5.66
C LEU A 109 -3.19 4.02 -7.17
N VAL A 110 -4.09 3.46 -7.99
CA VAL A 110 -4.14 3.72 -9.44
C VAL A 110 -4.40 5.21 -9.70
N PHE A 111 -5.32 5.83 -8.95
CA PHE A 111 -5.56 7.27 -9.02
C PHE A 111 -4.29 8.08 -8.75
N ILE A 112 -3.49 7.71 -7.74
CA ILE A 112 -2.19 8.36 -7.47
C ILE A 112 -1.22 8.15 -8.65
N ALA A 113 -1.07 6.92 -9.13
CA ALA A 113 -0.12 6.59 -10.19
C ALA A 113 -0.43 7.39 -11.47
N VAL A 114 -1.69 7.36 -11.92
CA VAL A 114 -2.15 8.10 -13.11
C VAL A 114 -2.03 9.60 -12.88
N GLY A 115 -2.48 10.11 -11.72
CA GLY A 115 -2.43 11.53 -11.41
C GLY A 115 -0.99 12.09 -11.38
N ARG A 116 -0.02 11.30 -10.91
CA ARG A 116 1.39 11.70 -10.91
C ARG A 116 2.05 11.59 -12.27
N LEU A 117 1.72 10.57 -13.06
CA LEU A 117 2.24 10.44 -14.42
C LEU A 117 1.72 11.55 -15.33
N ALA A 118 0.42 11.86 -15.27
CA ALA A 118 -0.19 12.94 -16.06
C ALA A 118 0.38 14.33 -15.72
N LEU A 119 0.75 14.56 -14.45
CA LEU A 119 1.42 15.80 -14.03
C LEU A 119 2.91 15.85 -14.37
N ALA A 120 3.55 14.71 -14.59
CA ALA A 120 4.97 14.63 -14.96
C ALA A 120 5.19 14.76 -16.49
N SER A 121 4.14 14.57 -17.29
CA SER A 121 4.14 14.74 -18.74
C SER A 121 3.82 16.17 -19.23
N LEU A 122 3.72 17.14 -18.31
CA LEU A 122 3.50 18.57 -18.57
C LEU A 122 4.74 19.36 -18.12
#